data_AF-A0A8J3GEF8-F1
#
_entry.id   AF-A0A8J3GEF8-F1
#
_cell.length_a   1.000
_cell.length_b   1.000
_cell.length_c   1.000
_cell.angle_alpha   90.00
_cell.angle_beta   90.00
_cell.angle_gamma   90.00
#
_symmetry.space_group_name_H-M   'P 1'
#
loop_
_entity.id
_entity.type
_entity.pdbx_description
1 polymer ?
#
loop_
_entity_poly.entity_id
_entity_poly.type
_entity_poly.pdbx_seq_one_letter_code
_entity_poly.pdbx_strand_id
1 'polypeptide(L)'
;MALAYGLGGGGAALLAGVLLALFPRYWGHQFINPKDIPFAATYVWGLWALVRILRNDRRDWRSMLLFGGLAGACMSVRVGGLLLLCYAGLFFGVQLAINWAQSGVTVFRREVVRLVRWLPLATALAFLILFVFWPAAHQNPFATTAGAISEVSQFGWQGDVLFGGEVYRANELPRRYLPEMLARVTPDWWLLLIISSLAYLVVGAMKRPGWQTLWTDHRDKLLVAFAVIFPPAYIIIRGSIVYDGMRHVLFIIPPAAALLAALSCGAFRMIWARFGRSVALAWAVPAALLAVLTTMDMVRLHPYEYTYYNRLSGGLAGAAGRFETDYWGTAFREATEILAEQLPPRERPWRITMEPPLDLLFERYGKPVIPPPALVEPFLGENIVLVRSHEHPDFYIASTRNGYNEMRGGESLLAVQRDGVTLVEVKVFQQE
;
A
#
# COMPACT_ATOMS: atom_id res chain seq x y z
N MET A 1 1.60 14.32 -7.97
CA MET A 1 1.15 15.50 -8.74
C MET A 1 1.61 15.49 -10.21
N ALA A 2 2.92 15.35 -10.52
CA ALA A 2 3.43 15.40 -11.90
C ALA A 2 2.80 14.36 -12.87
N LEU A 3 2.59 13.12 -12.40
CA LEU A 3 1.86 12.10 -13.16
C LEU A 3 0.46 12.56 -13.54
N ALA A 4 -0.32 13.04 -12.57
CA ALA A 4 -1.69 13.50 -12.77
C ALA A 4 -1.79 14.75 -13.66
N TYR A 5 -0.82 15.68 -13.55
CA TYR A 5 -0.71 16.82 -14.47
C TYR A 5 -0.60 16.32 -15.92
N GLY A 6 0.21 15.28 -16.15
CA GLY A 6 0.27 14.62 -17.43
C GLY A 6 -1.10 14.11 -17.89
N LEU A 7 -1.79 13.35 -17.05
CA LEU A 7 -3.03 12.67 -17.44
C LEU A 7 -4.24 13.61 -17.64
N GLY A 8 -4.33 14.73 -16.91
CA GLY A 8 -5.54 15.57 -16.86
C GLY A 8 -5.33 17.08 -16.61
N GLY A 9 -4.09 17.57 -16.57
CA GLY A 9 -3.75 18.99 -16.38
C GLY A 9 -3.71 19.45 -14.91
N GLY A 10 -3.66 20.77 -14.69
CA GLY A 10 -3.46 21.37 -13.36
C GLY A 10 -4.48 20.97 -12.30
N GLY A 11 -5.78 20.96 -12.66
CA GLY A 11 -6.84 20.53 -11.73
C GLY A 11 -6.69 19.08 -11.27
N ALA A 12 -6.30 18.18 -12.18
CA ALA A 12 -6.02 16.79 -11.84
C ALA A 12 -4.77 16.66 -10.95
N ALA A 13 -3.75 17.50 -11.15
CA ALA A 13 -2.56 17.52 -10.30
C ALA A 13 -2.88 17.87 -8.85
N LEU A 14 -3.70 18.91 -8.64
CA LEU A 14 -4.15 19.34 -7.32
C LEU A 14 -5.02 18.25 -6.67
N LEU A 15 -6.05 17.77 -7.39
CA LEU A 15 -6.95 16.73 -6.87
C LEU A 15 -6.19 15.43 -6.53
N ALA A 16 -5.20 15.03 -7.32
CA ALA A 16 -4.36 13.87 -7.01
C ALA A 16 -3.54 14.05 -5.72
N GLY A 17 -3.08 15.28 -5.42
CA GLY A 17 -2.44 15.59 -4.17
C GLY A 17 -3.38 15.43 -2.98
N VAL A 18 -4.59 15.98 -3.10
CA VAL A 18 -5.65 15.85 -2.06
C VAL A 18 -6.06 14.39 -1.87
N LEU A 19 -6.26 13.63 -2.96
CA LEU A 19 -6.57 12.21 -2.94
C LEU A 19 -5.55 11.40 -2.16
N LEU A 20 -4.26 11.68 -2.38
CA LEU A 20 -3.18 10.97 -1.72
C LEU A 20 -3.01 11.39 -0.26
N ALA A 21 -3.10 12.70 0.03
CA ALA A 21 -2.98 13.25 1.38
C ALA A 21 -4.12 12.79 2.29
N LEU A 22 -5.33 12.67 1.75
CA LEU A 22 -6.53 12.23 2.47
C LEU A 22 -6.86 10.74 2.23
N PHE A 23 -5.84 9.92 1.94
CA PHE A 23 -5.95 8.46 1.99
C PHE A 23 -5.35 7.98 3.32
N PRO A 24 -6.17 7.72 4.36
CA PRO A 24 -5.69 7.56 5.75
C PRO A 24 -4.61 6.50 5.90
N ARG A 25 -4.79 5.33 5.27
CA ARG A 25 -3.79 4.26 5.38
C ARG A 25 -2.46 4.57 4.71
N TYR A 26 -2.50 5.24 3.56
CA TYR A 26 -1.28 5.69 2.89
C TYR A 26 -0.58 6.75 3.72
N TRP A 27 -1.33 7.69 4.30
CA TRP A 27 -0.82 8.72 5.20
C TRP A 27 -0.16 8.13 6.44
N GLY A 28 -0.87 7.29 7.21
CA GLY A 28 -0.34 6.68 8.43
C GLY A 28 0.91 5.85 8.19
N HIS A 29 1.00 5.16 7.05
CA HIS A 29 2.21 4.42 6.68
C HIS A 29 3.45 5.30 6.46
N GLN A 30 3.31 6.59 6.12
CA GLN A 30 4.46 7.48 5.87
C GLN A 30 5.36 7.62 7.11
N PHE A 31 4.81 7.43 8.31
CA PHE A 31 5.52 7.61 9.57
C PHE A 31 6.15 6.33 10.11
N ILE A 32 5.73 5.16 9.63
CA ILE A 32 6.07 3.87 10.25
C ILE A 32 6.63 2.83 9.27
N ASN A 33 6.40 3.00 7.96
CA ASN A 33 6.66 1.95 6.98
C ASN A 33 7.93 2.25 6.15
N PRO A 34 9.09 1.67 6.52
CA PRO A 34 10.37 2.00 5.89
C PRO A 34 10.54 1.38 4.49
N LYS A 35 9.62 0.51 4.05
CA LYS A 35 9.77 -0.25 2.79
C LYS A 35 8.69 0.09 1.76
N ASP A 36 7.43 0.08 2.16
CA ASP A 36 6.33 0.16 1.20
C ASP A 36 6.08 1.60 0.71
N ILE A 37 6.33 2.59 1.56
CA ILE A 37 6.20 4.01 1.16
C ILE A 37 7.33 4.45 0.22
N PRO A 38 8.62 4.16 0.49
CA PRO A 38 9.67 4.42 -0.49
C PRO A 38 9.40 3.70 -1.81
N PHE A 39 8.93 2.44 -1.76
CA PHE A 39 8.59 1.69 -2.96
C PHE A 39 7.45 2.35 -3.76
N ALA A 40 6.38 2.78 -3.08
CA ALA A 40 5.28 3.52 -3.69
C ALA A 40 5.74 4.81 -4.37
N ALA A 41 6.65 5.55 -3.72
CA ALA A 41 7.21 6.79 -4.24
C ALA A 41 8.05 6.54 -5.50
N THR A 42 9.01 5.61 -5.45
CA THR A 42 9.85 5.28 -6.61
C THR A 42 9.04 4.69 -7.76
N TYR A 43 8.01 3.89 -7.45
CA TYR A 43 7.11 3.29 -8.44
C TYR A 43 6.32 4.35 -9.22
N VAL A 44 5.72 5.33 -8.54
CA VAL A 44 4.97 6.39 -9.23
C VAL A 44 5.88 7.31 -10.06
N TRP A 45 7.12 7.53 -9.63
CA TRP A 45 8.12 8.26 -10.43
C TRP A 45 8.53 7.49 -11.69
N GLY A 46 8.76 6.18 -11.56
CA GLY A 46 9.03 5.30 -12.71
C GLY A 46 7.88 5.30 -13.72
N LEU A 47 6.63 5.20 -13.24
CA LEU A 47 5.44 5.31 -14.07
C LEU A 47 5.31 6.69 -14.73
N TRP A 48 5.60 7.77 -14.01
CA TRP A 48 5.61 9.12 -14.59
C TRP A 48 6.61 9.25 -15.74
N ALA A 49 7.83 8.75 -15.57
CA ALA A 49 8.83 8.76 -16.63
C ALA A 49 8.36 7.95 -17.84
N LEU A 50 7.80 6.76 -17.60
CA LEU A 50 7.30 5.90 -18.68
C LEU A 50 6.11 6.54 -19.42
N VAL A 51 5.16 7.15 -18.71
CA VAL A 51 4.05 7.92 -19.29
C VAL A 51 4.58 9.08 -20.13
N ARG A 52 5.59 9.81 -19.64
CA ARG A 52 6.20 10.93 -20.38
C ARG A 52 6.85 10.48 -21.69
N ILE A 53 7.54 9.34 -21.69
CA ILE A 53 8.13 8.73 -22.88
C ILE A 53 7.02 8.34 -23.86
N LEU A 54 6.00 7.62 -23.37
CA LEU A 54 4.92 7.09 -24.20
C LEU A 54 4.10 8.22 -24.84
N ARG A 55 3.77 9.28 -24.10
CA ARG A 55 2.95 10.39 -24.62
C ARG A 55 3.64 11.20 -25.69
N ASN A 56 4.89 11.60 -25.44
CA ASN A 56 5.60 12.53 -26.32
C ASN A 56 6.37 11.82 -27.43
N ASP A 57 6.32 10.48 -27.50
CA ASP A 57 7.19 9.64 -28.31
C ASP A 57 8.69 9.96 -28.13
N ARG A 58 9.05 10.46 -26.94
CA ARG A 58 10.41 10.89 -26.59
C ARG A 58 11.20 9.71 -26.08
N ARG A 59 11.50 8.77 -26.99
CA ARG A 59 12.44 7.66 -26.77
C ARG A 59 13.89 8.08 -26.98
N ASP A 60 14.24 9.26 -26.47
CA ASP A 60 15.62 9.75 -26.48
C ASP A 60 16.41 9.16 -25.32
N TRP A 61 17.74 9.24 -25.41
CA TRP A 61 18.62 8.64 -24.41
C TRP A 61 18.38 9.23 -23.01
N ARG A 62 18.09 10.53 -22.90
CA ARG A 62 17.85 11.20 -21.62
C ARG A 62 16.62 10.64 -20.91
N SER A 63 15.51 10.51 -21.63
CA SER A 63 14.27 9.99 -21.03
C SER A 63 14.41 8.51 -20.68
N MET A 64 15.10 7.72 -21.51
CA MET A 64 15.35 6.31 -21.26
C MET A 64 16.29 6.07 -20.07
N LEU A 65 17.38 6.84 -19.94
CA LEU A 65 18.25 6.76 -18.77
C LEU A 65 17.57 7.27 -17.50
N LEU A 66 16.75 8.32 -17.58
CA LEU A 66 15.93 8.76 -16.45
C LEU A 66 14.97 7.64 -16.00
N PHE A 67 14.29 6.99 -16.94
CA PHE A 67 13.42 5.86 -16.64
C PHE A 67 14.21 4.68 -16.04
N GLY A 68 15.35 4.31 -16.63
CA GLY A 68 16.23 3.25 -16.10
C GLY A 68 16.72 3.57 -14.68
N GLY A 69 17.10 4.83 -14.43
CA GLY A 69 17.48 5.31 -13.11
C GLY A 69 16.38 5.13 -12.05
N LEU A 70 15.16 5.58 -12.38
CA LEU A 70 14.00 5.47 -11.49
C LEU A 70 13.53 4.02 -11.32
N ALA A 71 13.59 3.20 -12.37
CA ALA A 71 13.31 1.78 -12.30
C ALA A 71 14.33 1.05 -11.40
N GLY A 72 15.62 1.36 -11.52
CA GLY A 72 16.67 0.83 -10.67
C GLY A 72 16.50 1.22 -9.21
N ALA A 73 16.18 2.48 -8.92
CA ALA A 73 15.85 2.93 -7.57
C ALA A 73 14.65 2.16 -7.00
N CYS A 74 13.60 1.96 -7.81
CA CYS A 74 12.42 1.20 -7.42
C CYS A 74 12.74 -0.28 -7.12
N MET A 75 13.53 -0.93 -7.99
CA MET A 75 14.00 -2.30 -7.82
C MET A 75 14.86 -2.45 -6.56
N SER A 76 15.65 -1.43 -6.22
CA SER A 76 16.51 -1.43 -5.02
C SER A 76 15.71 -1.42 -3.72
N VAL A 77 14.49 -0.85 -3.72
CA VAL A 77 13.61 -0.90 -2.54
C VAL A 77 12.91 -2.25 -2.45
N ARG A 78 12.31 -2.74 -3.56
CA ARG A 78 11.66 -4.06 -3.63
C ARG A 78 11.78 -4.65 -5.05
N VAL A 79 11.93 -5.96 -5.13
CA VAL A 79 11.99 -6.72 -6.41
C VAL A 79 10.78 -6.47 -7.33
N GLY A 80 9.62 -6.11 -6.77
CA GLY A 80 8.43 -5.70 -7.52
C GLY A 80 8.66 -4.50 -8.45
N GLY A 81 9.73 -3.73 -8.27
CA GLY A 81 10.13 -2.65 -9.17
C GLY A 81 10.44 -3.12 -10.59
N LEU A 82 10.77 -4.40 -10.77
CA LEU A 82 10.96 -5.03 -12.09
C LEU A 82 9.73 -4.87 -12.99
N LEU A 83 8.53 -4.76 -12.40
CA LEU A 83 7.29 -4.51 -13.13
C LEU A 83 7.36 -3.28 -14.04
N LEU A 84 8.10 -2.24 -13.66
CA LEU A 84 8.27 -1.04 -14.50
C LEU A 84 8.94 -1.38 -15.84
N LEU A 85 9.98 -2.22 -15.81
CA LEU A 85 10.66 -2.68 -17.04
C LEU A 85 9.73 -3.56 -17.88
N CYS A 86 8.94 -4.43 -17.25
CA CYS A 86 7.93 -5.23 -17.93
C CYS A 86 6.87 -4.36 -18.61
N TYR A 87 6.39 -3.30 -17.93
CA TYR A 87 5.43 -2.36 -18.51
C TYR A 87 6.02 -1.59 -19.69
N ALA A 88 7.28 -1.18 -19.61
CA ALA A 88 7.97 -0.53 -20.72
C ALA A 88 8.02 -1.46 -21.94
N GLY A 89 8.45 -2.71 -21.76
CA GLY A 89 8.46 -3.72 -22.82
C GLY A 89 7.07 -3.95 -23.43
N LEU A 90 6.06 -4.16 -22.59
CA LEU A 90 4.68 -4.40 -23.02
C LEU A 90 4.11 -3.21 -23.81
N PHE A 91 4.14 -2.00 -23.26
CA PHE A 91 3.51 -0.84 -23.88
C PHE A 91 4.25 -0.36 -25.13
N PHE A 92 5.58 -0.49 -25.16
CA PHE A 92 6.32 -0.24 -26.40
C PHE A 92 6.05 -1.32 -27.44
N GLY A 93 5.91 -2.59 -27.04
CA GLY A 93 5.52 -3.69 -27.93
C GLY A 93 4.14 -3.47 -28.56
N VAL A 94 3.14 -3.06 -27.77
CA VAL A 94 1.80 -2.73 -28.29
C VAL A 94 1.87 -1.53 -29.24
N GLN A 95 2.62 -0.49 -28.90
CA GLN A 95 2.80 0.66 -29.81
C GLN A 95 3.46 0.25 -31.13
N LEU A 96 4.46 -0.65 -31.10
CA LEU A 96 5.09 -1.18 -32.30
C LEU A 96 4.11 -1.96 -33.17
N ALA A 97 3.30 -2.83 -32.55
CA ALA A 97 2.30 -3.63 -33.27
C ALA A 97 1.26 -2.75 -33.98
N ILE A 98 0.80 -1.69 -33.31
CA ILE A 98 -0.13 -0.71 -33.89
C ILE A 98 0.53 0.04 -35.05
N ASN A 99 1.76 0.53 -34.87
CA ASN A 99 2.49 1.25 -35.92
C ASN A 99 2.77 0.37 -37.14
N TRP A 100 3.06 -0.93 -36.94
CA TRP A 100 3.23 -1.88 -38.04
C TRP A 100 1.94 -2.04 -38.84
N ALA A 101 0.80 -2.19 -38.16
CA ALA A 101 -0.50 -2.33 -38.80
C ALA A 101 -0.93 -1.07 -39.57
N GLN A 102 -0.52 0.12 -39.13
CA GLN A 102 -0.99 1.39 -39.70
C GLN A 102 -0.02 2.05 -40.68
N SER A 103 1.29 1.88 -40.51
CA SER A 103 2.31 2.68 -41.21
C SER A 103 3.36 1.84 -41.95
N GLY A 104 3.22 0.51 -41.95
CA GLY A 104 4.06 -0.40 -42.70
C GLY A 104 5.48 -0.59 -42.12
N VAL A 105 6.29 -1.36 -42.86
CA VAL A 105 7.57 -1.93 -42.37
C VAL A 105 8.65 -0.88 -42.12
N THR A 106 8.68 0.22 -42.87
CA THR A 106 9.72 1.27 -42.76
C THR A 106 9.60 2.05 -41.44
N VAL A 107 8.40 2.44 -41.04
CA VAL A 107 8.14 3.11 -39.76
C VAL A 107 8.40 2.14 -38.60
N PHE A 108 7.94 0.89 -38.72
CA PHE A 108 8.20 -0.16 -37.74
C PHE A 108 9.70 -0.36 -37.50
N ARG A 109 10.51 -0.52 -38.56
CA ARG A 109 11.96 -0.73 -38.45
C ARG A 109 12.66 0.41 -37.70
N ARG A 110 12.28 1.66 -37.99
CA ARG A 110 12.84 2.86 -37.32
C ARG A 110 12.54 2.86 -35.82
N GLU A 111 11.31 2.52 -35.44
CA GLU A 111 10.86 2.45 -34.05
C GLU A 111 11.56 1.32 -33.28
N VAL A 112 11.72 0.15 -33.91
CA VAL A 112 12.46 -0.99 -33.35
C VAL A 112 13.91 -0.60 -33.08
N VAL A 113 14.59 0.05 -34.04
CA VAL A 113 15.97 0.50 -33.85
C VAL A 113 16.10 1.44 -32.66
N ARG A 114 15.16 2.39 -32.48
CA ARG A 114 15.16 3.30 -31.32
C ARG A 114 14.97 2.55 -30.00
N LEU A 115 14.07 1.57 -29.96
CA LEU A 115 13.82 0.75 -28.77
C LEU A 115 15.01 -0.13 -28.41
N VAL A 116 15.54 -0.88 -29.37
CA VAL A 116 16.69 -1.77 -29.18
C VAL A 116 17.95 -0.99 -28.81
N ARG A 117 18.07 0.28 -29.24
CA ARG A 117 19.23 1.12 -28.88
C ARG A 117 19.22 1.55 -27.41
N TRP A 118 18.08 1.94 -26.86
CA TRP A 118 18.03 2.61 -25.55
C TRP A 118 17.40 1.80 -24.43
N LEU A 119 16.45 0.92 -24.73
CA LEU A 119 15.80 0.10 -23.70
C LEU A 119 16.81 -0.84 -23.01
N PRO A 120 17.75 -1.52 -23.70
CA PRO A 120 18.78 -2.31 -23.04
C PRO A 120 19.69 -1.48 -22.14
N LEU A 121 20.04 -0.25 -22.56
CA LEU A 121 20.83 0.66 -21.73
C LEU A 121 20.06 1.11 -20.47
N ALA A 122 18.77 1.41 -20.60
CA ALA A 122 17.92 1.75 -19.46
C ALA A 122 17.79 0.56 -18.49
N THR A 123 17.60 -0.65 -19.01
CA THR A 123 17.57 -1.89 -18.22
C THR A 123 18.92 -2.14 -17.53
N ALA A 124 20.03 -2.02 -18.25
CA ALA A 124 21.36 -2.19 -17.69
C ALA A 124 21.64 -1.18 -16.57
N LEU A 125 21.24 0.09 -16.75
CA LEU A 125 21.31 1.11 -15.70
C LEU A 125 20.45 0.75 -14.49
N ALA A 126 19.23 0.23 -14.71
CA ALA A 126 18.35 -0.19 -13.62
C ALA A 126 18.98 -1.31 -12.77
N PHE A 127 19.55 -2.33 -13.43
CA PHE A 127 20.27 -3.41 -12.74
C PHE A 127 21.57 -2.94 -12.10
N LEU A 128 22.31 -2.02 -12.72
CA LEU A 128 23.50 -1.43 -12.12
C LEU A 128 23.16 -0.75 -10.79
N ILE A 129 22.11 0.07 -10.76
CA ILE A 129 21.65 0.73 -9.54
C ILE A 129 21.18 -0.29 -8.51
N LEU A 130 20.40 -1.29 -8.91
CA LEU A 130 20.01 -2.40 -8.03
C LEU A 130 21.24 -3.04 -7.37
N PHE A 131 22.25 -3.41 -8.15
CA PHE A 131 23.44 -4.07 -7.62
C PHE A 131 24.27 -3.16 -6.72
N VAL A 132 24.34 -1.85 -6.99
CA VAL A 132 24.99 -0.89 -6.08
C VAL A 132 24.33 -0.91 -4.70
N PHE A 133 22.99 -0.90 -4.65
CA PHE A 133 22.23 -0.85 -3.40
C PHE A 133 21.84 -2.23 -2.83
N TRP A 134 22.34 -3.33 -3.41
CA TRP A 134 22.10 -4.68 -2.92
C TRP A 134 23.40 -5.37 -2.50
N PRO A 135 23.89 -5.16 -1.25
CA PRO A 135 25.17 -5.68 -0.79
C PRO A 135 25.33 -7.19 -0.95
N ALA A 136 24.25 -7.96 -0.77
CA ALA A 136 24.26 -9.42 -0.96
C ALA A 136 24.59 -9.83 -2.41
N ALA A 137 24.33 -8.97 -3.40
CA ALA A 137 24.68 -9.22 -4.79
C ALA A 137 26.15 -8.90 -5.10
N HIS A 138 26.90 -8.21 -4.23
CA HIS A 138 28.30 -7.82 -4.50
C HIS A 138 29.24 -9.01 -4.60
N GLN A 139 28.95 -10.10 -3.89
CA GLN A 139 29.78 -11.31 -3.94
C GLN A 139 29.58 -12.09 -5.24
N ASN A 140 28.33 -12.34 -5.62
CA ASN A 140 27.98 -13.02 -6.87
C ASN A 140 26.58 -12.57 -7.34
N PRO A 141 26.49 -11.55 -8.22
CA PRO A 141 25.20 -10.98 -8.62
C PRO A 141 24.24 -12.00 -9.24
N PHE A 142 24.77 -12.93 -10.04
CA PHE A 142 23.97 -13.92 -10.74
C PHE A 142 23.44 -15.00 -9.80
N ALA A 143 24.30 -15.57 -8.96
CA ALA A 143 23.89 -16.58 -7.98
C ALA A 143 22.93 -16.00 -6.94
N THR A 144 23.20 -14.79 -6.41
CA THR A 144 22.30 -14.11 -5.47
C THR A 144 20.94 -13.82 -6.11
N THR A 145 20.91 -13.36 -7.37
CA THR A 145 19.64 -13.11 -8.07
C THR A 145 18.84 -14.40 -8.28
N ALA A 146 19.49 -15.48 -8.71
CA ALA A 146 18.84 -16.78 -8.89
C ALA A 146 18.30 -17.34 -7.56
N GLY A 147 19.10 -17.24 -6.49
CA GLY A 147 18.70 -17.61 -5.13
C GLY A 147 17.50 -16.82 -4.64
N ALA A 148 17.50 -15.50 -4.81
CA ALA A 148 16.38 -14.64 -4.40
C ALA A 148 15.07 -14.97 -5.13
N ILE A 149 15.11 -15.32 -6.43
CA ILE A 149 13.93 -15.75 -7.18
C ILE A 149 13.39 -17.09 -6.63
N SER A 150 14.28 -18.02 -6.31
CA SER A 150 13.90 -19.30 -5.70
C SER A 150 13.28 -19.10 -4.31
N GLU A 151 13.89 -18.26 -3.48
CA GLU A 151 13.43 -17.97 -2.12
C GLU A 151 12.07 -17.27 -2.13
N VAL A 152 11.86 -16.24 -2.98
CA VAL A 152 10.56 -15.57 -3.13
C VAL A 152 9.46 -16.53 -3.59
N SER A 153 9.81 -17.55 -4.39
CA SER A 153 8.87 -18.58 -4.84
C SER A 153 8.48 -19.56 -3.72
N GLN A 154 9.32 -19.69 -2.68
CA GLN A 154 9.14 -20.58 -1.53
C GLN A 154 8.79 -19.83 -0.24
N PHE A 155 8.79 -18.48 -0.26
CA PHE A 155 8.56 -17.65 0.92
C PHE A 155 7.10 -17.75 1.37
N GLY A 156 6.83 -18.75 2.22
CA GLY A 156 5.53 -19.00 2.81
C GLY A 156 5.48 -18.49 4.24
N TRP A 157 5.25 -17.18 4.44
CA TRP A 157 4.90 -16.70 5.78
C TRP A 157 3.60 -17.39 6.21
N GLN A 158 3.67 -18.22 7.24
CA GLN A 158 2.56 -19.02 7.77
C GLN A 158 1.94 -18.35 9.01
N GLY A 159 1.95 -17.02 9.09
CA GLY A 159 1.32 -16.34 10.22
C GLY A 159 -0.19 -16.32 10.11
N ASP A 160 -0.84 -16.02 11.22
CA ASP A 160 -2.29 -15.96 11.31
C ASP A 160 -2.81 -14.56 11.00
N VAL A 161 -3.97 -14.51 10.35
CA VAL A 161 -4.58 -13.30 9.81
C VAL A 161 -6.05 -13.31 10.19
N LEU A 162 -6.48 -12.29 10.94
CA LEU A 162 -7.87 -12.10 11.31
C LEU A 162 -8.65 -11.51 10.11
N PHE A 163 -9.61 -12.26 9.59
CA PHE A 163 -10.42 -11.85 8.45
C PHE A 163 -11.87 -12.32 8.56
N GLY A 164 -12.82 -11.39 8.56
CA GLY A 164 -14.25 -11.68 8.67
C GLY A 164 -14.68 -12.23 10.04
N GLY A 165 -13.87 -12.08 11.10
CA GLY A 165 -14.11 -12.65 12.42
C GLY A 165 -13.53 -14.06 12.61
N GLU A 166 -12.89 -14.61 11.58
CA GLU A 166 -12.21 -15.90 11.63
C GLU A 166 -10.70 -15.70 11.49
N VAL A 167 -9.93 -16.60 12.10
CA VAL A 167 -8.47 -16.61 11.99
C VAL A 167 -8.08 -17.56 10.87
N TYR A 168 -7.42 -17.03 9.84
CA TYR A 168 -6.89 -17.79 8.72
C TYR A 168 -5.38 -17.86 8.80
N ARG A 169 -4.78 -18.99 8.40
CA ARG A 169 -3.36 -18.97 8.03
C ARG A 169 -3.17 -18.18 6.75
N ALA A 170 -2.07 -17.44 6.65
CA ALA A 170 -1.83 -16.55 5.52
C ALA A 170 -1.75 -17.24 4.16
N ASN A 171 -1.40 -18.53 4.12
CA ASN A 171 -1.43 -19.37 2.91
C ASN A 171 -2.83 -19.92 2.57
N GLU A 172 -3.78 -19.85 3.50
CA GLU A 172 -5.16 -20.33 3.37
C GLU A 172 -6.17 -19.18 3.19
N LEU A 173 -5.68 -17.94 3.09
CA LEU A 173 -6.55 -16.78 2.92
C LEU A 173 -7.41 -16.88 1.66
N PRO A 174 -8.73 -16.62 1.76
CA PRO A 174 -9.61 -16.72 0.63
C PRO A 174 -9.30 -15.62 -0.38
N ARG A 175 -9.49 -15.89 -1.68
CA ARG A 175 -9.24 -14.92 -2.77
C ARG A 175 -10.02 -13.59 -2.61
N ARG A 176 -11.11 -13.60 -1.82
CA ARG A 176 -11.91 -12.41 -1.47
C ARG A 176 -11.21 -11.45 -0.51
N TYR A 177 -10.15 -11.88 0.19
CA TYR A 177 -9.42 -11.08 1.19
C TYR A 177 -8.98 -9.72 0.64
N LEU A 178 -8.18 -9.72 -0.44
CA LEU A 178 -7.61 -8.49 -0.96
C LEU A 178 -8.67 -7.54 -1.55
N PRO A 179 -9.64 -7.99 -2.38
CA PRO A 179 -10.75 -7.15 -2.82
C PRO A 179 -11.55 -6.54 -1.66
N GLU A 180 -11.90 -7.33 -0.64
CA GLU A 180 -12.65 -6.84 0.51
C GLU A 180 -11.82 -5.85 1.32
N MET A 181 -10.54 -6.11 1.55
CA MET A 181 -9.66 -5.17 2.24
C MET A 181 -9.55 -3.84 1.50
N LEU A 182 -9.28 -3.86 0.19
CA LEU A 182 -9.23 -2.64 -0.60
C LEU A 182 -10.57 -1.88 -0.56
N ALA A 183 -11.70 -2.58 -0.67
CA ALA A 183 -13.01 -1.95 -0.62
C ALA A 183 -13.31 -1.30 0.74
N ARG A 184 -12.91 -1.94 1.85
CA ARG A 184 -13.19 -1.47 3.22
C ARG A 184 -12.25 -0.37 3.70
N VAL A 185 -11.04 -0.27 3.14
CA VAL A 185 -10.05 0.74 3.55
C VAL A 185 -10.00 1.95 2.63
N THR A 186 -10.61 1.86 1.44
CA THR A 186 -10.72 2.99 0.51
C THR A 186 -11.72 4.02 1.06
N PRO A 187 -11.34 5.30 1.21
CA PRO A 187 -12.25 6.34 1.71
C PRO A 187 -13.54 6.47 0.90
N ASP A 188 -14.66 6.82 1.55
CA ASP A 188 -15.98 6.85 0.91
C ASP A 188 -16.03 7.84 -0.27
N TRP A 189 -15.30 8.96 -0.18
CA TRP A 189 -15.19 9.93 -1.25
C TRP A 189 -14.39 9.40 -2.46
N TRP A 190 -13.39 8.54 -2.25
CA TRP A 190 -12.72 7.83 -3.34
C TRP A 190 -13.70 6.91 -4.07
N LEU A 191 -14.55 6.17 -3.33
CA LEU A 191 -15.54 5.27 -3.93
C LEU A 191 -16.54 6.04 -4.81
N LEU A 192 -17.05 7.19 -4.35
CA LEU A 192 -17.92 8.07 -5.14
C LEU A 192 -17.22 8.54 -6.43
N LEU A 193 -15.96 8.95 -6.33
CA LEU A 193 -15.18 9.38 -7.48
C LEU A 193 -14.89 8.22 -8.46
N ILE A 194 -14.65 7.01 -7.96
CA ILE A 194 -14.45 5.80 -8.78
C ILE A 194 -15.71 5.53 -9.60
N ILE A 195 -16.88 5.51 -8.96
CA ILE A 195 -18.17 5.27 -9.65
C ILE A 195 -18.38 6.28 -10.78
N SER A 196 -18.19 7.58 -10.50
CA SER A 196 -18.36 8.63 -11.50
C SER A 196 -17.32 8.58 -12.63
N SER A 197 -16.08 8.19 -12.31
CA SER A 197 -15.00 8.00 -13.28
C SER A 197 -15.27 6.82 -14.21
N LEU A 198 -15.82 5.72 -13.68
CA LEU A 198 -16.24 4.56 -14.49
C LEU A 198 -17.38 4.95 -15.45
N ALA A 199 -18.40 5.67 -14.96
CA ALA A 199 -19.48 6.18 -15.81
C ALA A 199 -18.95 7.08 -16.94
N TYR A 200 -18.01 7.98 -16.61
CA TYR A 200 -17.33 8.83 -17.59
C TYR A 200 -16.59 8.02 -18.67
N LEU A 201 -15.87 6.97 -18.28
CA LEU A 201 -15.16 6.08 -19.21
C LEU A 201 -16.13 5.34 -20.14
N VAL A 202 -17.24 4.80 -19.60
CA VAL A 202 -18.25 4.09 -20.39
C VAL A 202 -18.87 5.02 -21.44
N VAL A 203 -19.29 6.23 -21.05
CA VAL A 203 -19.84 7.22 -21.98
C VAL A 203 -18.81 7.63 -23.04
N GLY A 204 -17.55 7.78 -22.66
CA GLY A 204 -16.45 8.07 -23.59
C GLY A 204 -16.26 6.96 -24.63
N ALA A 205 -16.20 5.71 -24.18
CA ALA A 205 -16.01 4.54 -25.03
C ALA A 205 -17.18 4.34 -26.02
N MET A 206 -18.42 4.60 -25.61
CA MET A 206 -19.60 4.52 -26.49
C MET A 206 -19.58 5.54 -27.63
N LYS A 207 -18.96 6.71 -27.44
CA LYS A 207 -18.91 7.78 -28.46
C LYS A 207 -17.87 7.55 -29.55
N ARG A 208 -16.81 6.81 -29.26
CA ARG A 208 -15.71 6.52 -30.20
C ARG A 208 -15.25 5.07 -30.05
N PRO A 209 -16.01 4.11 -30.59
CA PRO A 209 -15.66 2.70 -30.49
C PRO A 209 -14.41 2.41 -31.32
N GLY A 210 -13.50 1.60 -30.77
CA GLY A 210 -12.32 1.10 -31.49
C GLY A 210 -11.07 1.09 -30.62
N TRP A 211 -10.41 -0.07 -30.55
CA TRP A 211 -9.17 -0.25 -29.77
C TRP A 211 -8.05 0.69 -30.22
N GLN A 212 -7.90 0.91 -31.53
CA GLN A 212 -6.86 1.79 -32.07
C GLN A 212 -7.06 3.24 -31.67
N THR A 213 -8.30 3.74 -31.73
CA THR A 213 -8.65 5.10 -31.28
C THR A 213 -8.45 5.24 -29.77
N LEU A 214 -8.90 4.25 -29.00
CA LEU A 214 -8.70 4.21 -27.55
C LEU A 214 -7.21 4.26 -27.18
N TRP A 215 -6.36 3.52 -27.91
CA TRP A 215 -4.93 3.55 -27.71
C TRP A 215 -4.34 4.92 -28.03
N THR A 216 -4.60 5.45 -29.23
CA THR A 216 -4.05 6.74 -29.66
C THR A 216 -4.41 7.87 -28.71
N ASP A 217 -5.66 7.92 -28.26
CA ASP A 217 -6.16 9.00 -27.41
C ASP A 217 -5.79 8.82 -25.93
N HIS A 218 -5.64 7.59 -25.43
CA HIS A 218 -5.61 7.29 -24.00
C HIS A 218 -4.52 6.31 -23.54
N ARG A 219 -3.51 5.98 -24.36
CA ARG A 219 -2.38 5.09 -23.98
C ARG A 219 -1.72 5.41 -22.64
N ASP A 220 -1.67 6.69 -22.25
CA ASP A 220 -1.13 7.13 -20.97
C ASP A 220 -1.99 6.69 -19.78
N LYS A 221 -3.31 6.89 -19.87
CA LYS A 221 -4.27 6.44 -18.87
C LYS A 221 -4.37 4.93 -18.84
N LEU A 222 -4.29 4.26 -20.00
CA LEU A 222 -4.26 2.80 -20.10
C LEU A 222 -3.04 2.21 -19.39
N LEU A 223 -1.86 2.80 -19.54
CA LEU A 223 -0.65 2.40 -18.82
C LEU A 223 -0.84 2.51 -17.31
N VAL A 224 -1.35 3.64 -16.83
CA VAL A 224 -1.55 3.84 -15.39
C VAL A 224 -2.66 2.92 -14.86
N ALA A 225 -3.75 2.73 -15.60
CA ALA A 225 -4.82 1.81 -15.24
C ALA A 225 -4.30 0.36 -15.16
N PHE A 226 -3.50 -0.06 -16.14
CA PHE A 226 -2.85 -1.37 -16.12
C PHE A 226 -1.93 -1.52 -14.92
N ALA A 227 -1.09 -0.52 -14.64
CA ALA A 227 -0.18 -0.54 -13.50
C ALA A 227 -0.90 -0.59 -12.13
N VAL A 228 -2.11 -0.03 -12.03
CA VAL A 228 -2.94 -0.08 -10.82
C VAL A 228 -3.68 -1.41 -10.68
N ILE A 229 -4.21 -1.96 -11.78
CA ILE A 229 -5.09 -3.14 -11.77
C ILE A 229 -4.28 -4.44 -11.84
N PHE A 230 -3.22 -4.49 -12.64
CA PHE A 230 -2.47 -5.72 -12.91
C PHE A 230 -1.88 -6.34 -11.64
N PRO A 231 -1.18 -5.61 -10.74
CA PRO A 231 -0.62 -6.24 -9.55
C PRO A 231 -1.64 -6.90 -8.62
N PRO A 232 -2.73 -6.24 -8.17
CA PRO A 232 -3.72 -6.89 -7.33
C PRO A 232 -4.45 -8.02 -8.07
N ALA A 233 -4.74 -7.87 -9.37
CA ALA A 233 -5.35 -8.94 -10.17
C ALA A 233 -4.43 -10.18 -10.24
N TYR A 234 -3.13 -9.99 -10.45
CA TYR A 234 -2.15 -11.06 -10.48
C TYR A 234 -2.09 -11.80 -9.13
N ILE A 235 -2.06 -11.06 -8.01
CA ILE A 235 -2.08 -11.64 -6.66
C ILE A 235 -3.32 -12.51 -6.45
N ILE A 236 -4.51 -12.00 -6.82
CA ILE A 236 -5.78 -12.72 -6.66
C ILE A 236 -5.82 -13.98 -7.53
N ILE A 237 -5.39 -13.89 -8.80
CA ILE A 237 -5.39 -15.02 -9.75
C ILE A 237 -4.41 -16.09 -9.31
N ARG A 238 -3.22 -15.70 -8.82
CA ARG A 238 -2.17 -16.63 -8.40
C ARG A 238 -2.35 -17.16 -6.98
N GLY A 239 -3.25 -16.59 -6.19
CA GLY A 239 -3.40 -16.93 -4.77
C GLY A 239 -2.13 -16.62 -3.98
N SER A 240 -1.44 -15.53 -4.32
CA SER A 240 -0.21 -15.14 -3.62
C SER A 240 -0.52 -14.74 -2.18
N ILE A 241 0.39 -15.09 -1.27
CA ILE A 241 0.26 -14.81 0.17
C ILE A 241 0.30 -13.29 0.38
N VAL A 242 -0.78 -12.74 0.92
CA VAL A 242 -0.92 -11.32 1.27
C VAL A 242 -1.59 -11.18 2.63
N TYR A 243 -0.95 -10.47 3.55
CA TYR A 243 -1.40 -10.23 4.92
C TYR A 243 -1.23 -8.74 5.28
N ASP A 244 -1.58 -8.35 6.51
CA ASP A 244 -1.49 -6.96 6.98
C ASP A 244 -2.33 -5.98 6.11
N GLY A 245 -3.49 -6.44 5.65
CA GLY A 245 -4.43 -5.68 4.84
C GLY A 245 -3.90 -5.31 3.44
N MET A 246 -3.79 -4.01 3.17
CA MET A 246 -3.42 -3.48 1.84
C MET A 246 -1.91 -3.27 1.65
N ARG A 247 -1.10 -3.57 2.67
CA ARG A 247 0.33 -3.22 2.73
C ARG A 247 1.12 -3.65 1.50
N HIS A 248 0.92 -4.89 1.05
CA HIS A 248 1.63 -5.45 -0.11
C HIS A 248 1.29 -4.77 -1.44
N VAL A 249 0.15 -4.08 -1.54
CA VAL A 249 -0.28 -3.36 -2.73
C VAL A 249 -0.33 -1.85 -2.53
N LEU A 250 0.19 -1.32 -1.41
CA LEU A 250 0.15 0.10 -1.06
C LEU A 250 0.75 1.00 -2.17
N PHE A 251 1.70 0.47 -2.93
CA PHE A 251 2.35 1.16 -4.04
C PHE A 251 1.43 1.55 -5.20
N ILE A 252 0.24 0.94 -5.32
CA ILE A 252 -0.74 1.30 -6.36
C ILE A 252 -1.51 2.58 -6.01
N ILE A 253 -1.49 3.04 -4.75
CA ILE A 253 -2.30 4.17 -4.30
C ILE A 253 -1.88 5.50 -4.95
N PRO A 254 -0.59 5.88 -5.02
CA PRO A 254 -0.20 7.11 -5.73
C PRO A 254 -0.59 7.15 -7.23
N PRO A 255 -0.35 6.10 -8.06
CA PRO A 255 -0.82 6.11 -9.44
C PRO A 255 -2.35 6.01 -9.54
N ALA A 256 -3.03 5.30 -8.65
CA ALA A 256 -4.49 5.27 -8.60
C ALA A 256 -5.07 6.67 -8.32
N ALA A 257 -4.51 7.42 -7.36
CA ALA A 257 -4.89 8.80 -7.08
C ALA A 257 -4.71 9.70 -8.32
N ALA A 258 -3.59 9.53 -9.04
CA ALA A 258 -3.33 10.31 -10.24
C ALA A 258 -4.32 10.02 -11.38
N LEU A 259 -4.64 8.75 -11.60
CA LEU A 259 -5.61 8.32 -12.61
C LEU A 259 -7.03 8.77 -12.23
N LEU A 260 -7.43 8.51 -10.98
CA LEU A 260 -8.74 8.87 -10.45
C LEU A 260 -8.99 10.37 -10.52
N ALA A 261 -7.98 11.19 -10.18
CA ALA A 261 -8.07 12.64 -10.33
C ALA A 261 -8.32 13.07 -11.78
N ALA A 262 -7.57 12.52 -12.72
CA ALA A 262 -7.70 12.87 -14.13
C ALA A 262 -9.07 12.49 -14.69
N LEU A 263 -9.57 11.29 -14.33
CA LEU A 263 -10.89 10.82 -14.75
C LEU A 263 -12.02 11.61 -14.09
N SER A 264 -11.91 11.91 -12.80
CA SER A 264 -12.91 12.68 -12.05
C SER A 264 -13.02 14.12 -12.55
N CYS A 265 -11.89 14.77 -12.88
CA CYS A 265 -11.91 16.07 -13.53
C CYS A 265 -12.58 16.02 -14.91
N GLY A 266 -12.35 14.94 -15.67
CA GLY A 266 -13.04 14.69 -16.94
C GLY A 266 -14.56 14.53 -16.76
N ALA A 267 -14.97 13.71 -15.78
CA ALA A 267 -16.36 13.50 -15.41
C ALA A 267 -17.05 14.81 -15.02
N PHE A 268 -16.42 15.62 -14.16
CA PHE A 268 -16.95 16.91 -13.75
C PHE A 268 -17.19 17.85 -14.93
N ARG A 269 -16.19 17.99 -15.83
CA ARG A 269 -16.33 18.84 -17.03
C ARG A 269 -17.44 18.35 -17.95
N MET A 270 -17.57 17.03 -18.11
CA MET A 270 -18.64 16.44 -18.92
C MET A 270 -20.02 16.73 -18.32
N ILE A 271 -20.20 16.50 -17.02
CA ILE A 271 -21.47 16.75 -16.31
C ILE A 271 -21.83 18.23 -16.40
N TRP A 272 -20.86 19.12 -16.14
CA TRP A 272 -21.06 20.56 -16.25
C TRP A 272 -21.51 20.97 -17.65
N ALA A 273 -20.83 20.50 -18.69
CA ALA A 273 -21.15 20.86 -20.06
C ALA A 273 -22.52 20.30 -20.51
N ARG A 274 -22.91 19.12 -20.02
CA ARG A 274 -24.12 18.41 -20.48
C ARG A 274 -25.39 18.75 -19.69
N PHE A 275 -25.24 19.03 -18.39
CA PHE A 275 -26.34 19.18 -17.43
C PHE A 275 -26.27 20.49 -16.63
N GLY A 276 -25.24 21.31 -16.84
CA GLY A 276 -25.08 22.62 -16.20
C GLY A 276 -24.35 22.58 -14.86
N ARG A 277 -24.03 23.78 -14.36
CA ARG A 277 -23.24 23.98 -13.13
C ARG A 277 -23.89 23.36 -11.88
N SER A 278 -25.21 23.50 -11.72
CA SER A 278 -25.91 23.05 -10.51
C SER A 278 -25.78 21.53 -10.31
N VAL A 279 -25.90 20.75 -11.39
CA VAL A 279 -25.76 19.28 -11.33
C VAL A 279 -24.31 18.87 -11.07
N ALA A 280 -23.34 19.55 -11.68
CA ALA A 280 -21.93 19.29 -11.43
C ALA A 280 -21.55 19.58 -9.97
N LEU A 281 -22.09 20.66 -9.37
CA LEU A 281 -21.89 20.97 -7.96
C LEU A 281 -22.62 20.00 -7.03
N ALA A 282 -23.82 19.56 -7.38
CA ALA A 282 -24.56 18.55 -6.61
C ALA A 282 -23.79 17.22 -6.52
N TRP A 283 -22.89 16.94 -7.45
CA TRP A 283 -21.96 15.82 -7.38
C TRP A 283 -20.67 16.15 -6.61
N ALA A 284 -20.07 17.32 -6.84
CA ALA A 284 -18.78 17.68 -6.24
C ALA A 284 -18.87 17.99 -4.74
N VAL A 285 -19.97 18.59 -4.28
CA VAL A 285 -20.18 18.97 -2.88
C VAL A 285 -20.22 17.74 -1.96
N PRO A 286 -21.00 16.67 -2.23
CA PRO A 286 -20.94 15.44 -1.45
C PRO A 286 -19.53 14.83 -1.38
N ALA A 287 -18.79 14.80 -2.49
CA ALA A 287 -17.41 14.29 -2.50
C ALA A 287 -16.50 15.12 -1.57
N ALA A 288 -16.64 16.45 -1.58
CA ALA A 288 -15.89 17.34 -0.69
C ALA A 288 -16.29 17.17 0.78
N LEU A 289 -17.59 17.02 1.07
CA LEU A 289 -18.07 16.76 2.43
C LEU A 289 -17.54 15.42 2.97
N LEU A 290 -17.59 14.36 2.16
CA LEU A 290 -17.02 13.07 2.52
C LEU A 290 -15.50 13.15 2.73
N ALA A 291 -14.78 13.98 1.97
CA ALA A 291 -13.36 14.20 2.19
C ALA A 291 -13.09 14.90 3.53
N VAL A 292 -13.89 15.91 3.91
CA VAL A 292 -13.81 16.55 5.25
C VAL A 292 -14.07 15.52 6.35
N LEU A 293 -15.09 14.68 6.18
CA LEU A 293 -15.37 13.61 7.12
C LEU A 293 -14.21 12.60 7.24
N THR A 294 -13.55 12.24 6.13
CA THR A 294 -12.32 11.43 6.18
C THR A 294 -11.19 12.14 6.92
N THR A 295 -11.02 13.46 6.75
CA THR A 295 -10.05 14.24 7.54
C THR A 295 -10.36 14.18 9.04
N MET A 296 -11.63 14.25 9.44
CA MET A 296 -12.01 14.08 10.85
C MET A 296 -11.65 12.70 11.38
N ASP A 297 -11.80 11.63 10.59
CA ASP A 297 -11.37 10.29 11.02
C ASP A 297 -9.86 10.22 11.18
N MET A 298 -9.10 10.82 10.25
CA MET A 298 -7.63 10.88 10.37
C MET A 298 -7.22 11.57 11.68
N VAL A 299 -7.85 12.69 12.03
CA VAL A 299 -7.58 13.38 13.30
C VAL A 299 -7.91 12.50 14.51
N ARG A 300 -9.04 11.78 14.49
CA ARG A 300 -9.44 10.87 15.59
C ARG A 300 -8.53 9.66 15.72
N LEU A 301 -7.98 9.19 14.60
CA LEU A 301 -7.12 8.02 14.56
C LEU A 301 -5.66 8.37 14.81
N HIS A 302 -5.25 9.63 14.74
CA HIS A 302 -3.85 10.04 14.87
C HIS A 302 -3.20 9.50 16.17
N PRO A 303 -1.95 8.96 16.11
CA PRO A 303 -1.06 8.78 14.95
C PRO A 303 -1.23 7.42 14.21
N TYR A 304 -2.38 6.77 14.35
CA TYR A 304 -2.67 5.43 13.85
C TYR A 304 -3.60 5.41 12.63
N GLU A 305 -3.47 6.36 11.70
CA GLU A 305 -4.34 6.48 10.51
C GLU A 305 -4.29 5.22 9.61
N TYR A 306 -3.25 4.39 9.73
CA TYR A 306 -3.16 3.10 9.04
C TYR A 306 -4.13 2.02 9.55
N THR A 307 -4.78 2.25 10.69
CA THR A 307 -5.85 1.39 11.22
C THR A 307 -7.22 1.73 10.60
N TYR A 308 -7.31 2.78 9.78
CA TYR A 308 -8.56 3.26 9.19
C TYR A 308 -9.35 2.19 8.42
N TYR A 309 -10.67 2.26 8.59
CA TYR A 309 -11.70 1.61 7.79
C TYR A 309 -12.75 2.66 7.42
N ASN A 310 -13.35 2.54 6.24
CA ASN A 310 -14.34 3.51 5.77
C ASN A 310 -15.68 3.41 6.52
N ARG A 311 -16.49 4.46 6.39
CA ARG A 311 -17.76 4.54 7.13
C ARG A 311 -18.76 3.51 6.67
N LEU A 312 -18.76 3.16 5.38
CA LEU A 312 -19.60 2.08 4.84
C LEU A 312 -19.30 0.72 5.51
N SER A 313 -18.10 0.54 6.04
CA SER A 313 -17.70 -0.68 6.77
C SER A 313 -17.90 -0.59 8.28
N GLY A 314 -18.39 0.54 8.80
CA GLY A 314 -18.57 0.80 10.23
C GLY A 314 -17.35 1.41 10.93
N GLY A 315 -16.38 1.95 10.19
CA GLY A 315 -15.17 2.54 10.78
C GLY A 315 -14.28 1.51 11.49
N LEU A 316 -13.35 2.00 12.33
CA LEU A 316 -12.45 1.14 13.10
C LEU A 316 -13.23 0.22 14.07
N ALA A 317 -14.28 0.74 14.71
CA ALA A 317 -15.17 -0.03 15.56
C ALA A 317 -15.82 -1.21 14.83
N GLY A 318 -16.27 -1.01 13.60
CA GLY A 318 -16.77 -2.10 12.75
C GLY A 318 -15.68 -3.11 12.41
N ALA A 319 -14.41 -2.74 12.35
CA ALA A 319 -13.34 -3.66 12.01
C ALA A 319 -12.80 -4.47 13.20
N ALA A 320 -12.88 -3.92 14.42
CA ALA A 320 -12.40 -4.55 15.63
C ALA A 320 -12.98 -5.97 15.78
N GLY A 321 -12.11 -6.95 16.07
CA GLY A 321 -12.48 -8.36 16.21
C GLY A 321 -12.87 -9.06 14.90
N ARG A 322 -12.99 -8.34 13.77
CA ARG A 322 -13.32 -8.93 12.46
C ARG A 322 -12.17 -8.84 11.46
N PHE A 323 -11.34 -7.82 11.55
CA PHE A 323 -10.22 -7.57 10.65
C PHE A 323 -9.02 -7.02 11.42
N GLU A 324 -7.84 -7.14 10.82
CA GLU A 324 -6.59 -6.67 11.43
C GLU A 324 -6.56 -5.14 11.60
N THR A 325 -6.34 -4.68 12.84
CA THR A 325 -6.26 -3.27 13.21
C THR A 325 -4.81 -2.77 13.24
N ASP A 326 -4.21 -2.63 14.43
CA ASP A 326 -2.82 -2.23 14.58
C ASP A 326 -1.87 -3.39 14.29
N TYR A 327 -1.59 -3.62 13.00
CA TYR A 327 -0.68 -4.70 12.58
C TYR A 327 0.81 -4.34 12.61
N TRP A 328 1.15 -3.07 12.74
CA TRP A 328 2.54 -2.64 12.96
C TRP A 328 2.93 -2.62 14.44
N GLY A 329 1.94 -2.75 15.35
CA GLY A 329 2.15 -2.75 16.79
C GLY A 329 2.63 -1.40 17.33
N THR A 330 2.34 -0.29 16.65
CA THR A 330 2.87 1.01 17.10
C THR A 330 2.20 1.52 18.37
N ALA A 331 1.00 1.02 18.71
CA ALA A 331 0.34 1.33 19.98
C ALA A 331 1.06 0.76 21.21
N PHE A 332 1.97 -0.22 21.03
CA PHE A 332 2.83 -0.68 22.13
C PHE A 332 3.75 0.42 22.64
N ARG A 333 4.21 1.31 21.75
CA ARG A 333 5.04 2.45 22.15
C ARG A 333 4.28 3.37 23.11
N GLU A 334 3.09 3.81 22.72
CA GLU A 334 2.26 4.70 23.54
C GLU A 334 1.89 4.04 24.88
N ALA A 335 1.56 2.74 24.86
CA ALA A 335 1.27 2.00 26.09
C ALA A 335 2.48 1.95 27.04
N THR A 336 3.68 1.70 26.51
CA THR A 336 4.91 1.63 27.29
C THR A 336 5.32 3.00 27.83
N GLU A 337 5.22 4.06 27.03
CA GLU A 337 5.54 5.43 27.46
C GLU A 337 4.62 5.88 28.61
N ILE A 338 3.29 5.68 28.48
CA ILE A 338 2.33 6.03 29.54
C ILE A 338 2.59 5.21 30.81
N LEU A 339 2.86 3.92 30.67
CA LEU A 339 3.17 3.06 31.81
C LEU A 339 4.46 3.52 32.52
N ALA A 340 5.49 3.87 31.77
CA ALA A 340 6.74 4.39 32.32
C ALA A 340 6.57 5.70 33.09
N GLU A 341 5.66 6.58 32.65
CA GLU A 341 5.34 7.83 33.34
C GLU A 341 4.55 7.62 34.64
N GLN A 342 3.70 6.59 34.70
CA GLN A 342 2.82 6.33 35.84
C GLN A 342 3.49 5.55 36.96
N LEU A 343 4.52 4.76 36.65
CA LEU A 343 5.16 3.87 37.63
C LEU A 343 6.20 4.60 38.48
N PRO A 344 6.08 4.59 39.83
CA PRO A 344 7.06 5.23 40.68
C PRO A 344 8.39 4.47 40.65
N PRO A 345 9.52 5.17 40.86
CA PRO A 345 10.80 4.51 41.08
C PRO A 345 10.72 3.60 42.32
N ARG A 346 11.29 2.40 42.22
CA ARG A 346 11.39 1.44 43.34
C ARG A 346 12.74 0.71 43.26
N GLU A 347 13.20 0.10 44.35
CA GLU A 347 14.53 -0.54 44.41
C GLU A 347 14.73 -1.67 43.38
N ARG A 348 13.65 -2.38 43.02
CA ARG A 348 13.67 -3.43 41.99
C ARG A 348 12.98 -2.90 40.73
N PRO A 349 13.55 -3.02 39.52
CA PRO A 349 12.86 -2.53 38.33
C PRO A 349 11.50 -3.21 38.15
N TRP A 350 10.54 -2.48 37.58
CA TRP A 350 9.25 -3.02 37.14
C TRP A 350 9.47 -4.00 36.00
N ARG A 351 8.82 -5.15 36.08
CA ARG A 351 9.02 -6.26 35.15
C ARG A 351 7.81 -6.35 34.24
N ILE A 352 8.03 -6.25 32.95
CA ILE A 352 6.96 -6.30 31.95
C ILE A 352 7.17 -7.51 31.08
N THR A 353 6.08 -8.14 30.63
CA THR A 353 6.13 -9.11 29.56
C THR A 353 5.15 -8.76 28.44
N MET A 354 5.48 -9.18 27.22
CA MET A 354 4.56 -9.19 26.06
C MET A 354 4.17 -10.61 25.66
N GLU A 355 4.66 -11.61 26.41
CA GLU A 355 4.43 -13.01 26.12
C GLU A 355 3.05 -13.44 26.63
N PRO A 356 2.13 -13.83 25.74
CA PRO A 356 0.95 -14.58 26.16
C PRO A 356 1.37 -15.94 26.74
N PRO A 357 0.48 -16.64 27.47
CA PRO A 357 0.70 -18.03 27.87
C PRO A 357 1.10 -18.90 26.68
N LEU A 358 2.25 -19.57 26.79
CA LEU A 358 2.85 -20.30 25.65
C LEU A 358 1.99 -21.50 25.22
N ASP A 359 1.35 -22.17 26.16
CA ASP A 359 0.38 -23.24 25.95
C ASP A 359 -0.83 -22.76 25.13
N LEU A 360 -1.44 -21.63 25.49
CA LEU A 360 -2.53 -21.04 24.71
C LEU A 360 -2.07 -20.56 23.34
N LEU A 361 -0.84 -20.07 23.22
CA LEU A 361 -0.24 -19.74 21.92
C LEU A 361 -0.06 -20.99 21.05
N PHE A 362 0.43 -22.08 21.62
CA PHE A 362 0.57 -23.34 20.90
C PHE A 362 -0.77 -23.95 20.52
N GLU A 363 -1.78 -23.90 21.41
CA GLU A 363 -3.13 -24.38 21.13
C GLU A 363 -3.80 -23.55 20.02
N ARG A 364 -3.72 -22.22 20.12
CA ARG A 364 -4.41 -21.32 19.18
C ARG A 364 -3.69 -21.19 17.84
N TYR A 365 -2.35 -21.22 17.82
CA TYR A 365 -1.55 -20.89 16.65
C TYR A 365 -0.59 -21.98 16.19
N GLY A 366 -0.47 -23.09 16.93
CA GLY A 366 0.44 -24.21 16.61
C GLY A 366 1.93 -23.88 16.72
N LYS A 367 2.27 -22.64 17.10
CA LYS A 367 3.64 -22.14 17.34
C LYS A 367 3.59 -20.87 18.19
N PRO A 368 4.64 -20.58 18.97
CA PRO A 368 4.69 -19.36 19.77
C PRO A 368 5.04 -18.18 18.84
N VAL A 369 4.05 -17.36 18.51
CA VAL A 369 4.27 -16.06 17.86
C VAL A 369 4.31 -15.01 18.95
N ILE A 370 5.52 -14.73 19.43
CA ILE A 370 5.74 -13.72 20.45
C ILE A 370 5.96 -12.36 19.76
N PRO A 371 5.28 -11.29 20.22
CA PRO A 371 5.59 -9.93 19.75
C PRO A 371 7.09 -9.62 19.88
N PRO A 372 7.74 -9.04 18.85
CA PRO A 372 9.16 -8.76 18.91
C PRO A 372 9.46 -7.73 20.02
N PRO A 373 10.50 -7.96 20.85
CA PRO A 373 10.88 -7.05 21.93
C PRO A 373 11.09 -5.59 21.51
N ALA A 374 11.54 -5.38 20.26
CA ALA A 374 11.74 -4.08 19.66
C ALA A 374 10.50 -3.15 19.64
N LEU A 375 9.29 -3.68 19.90
CA LEU A 375 8.08 -2.87 20.03
C LEU A 375 8.02 -2.08 21.34
N VAL A 376 8.74 -2.51 22.38
CA VAL A 376 8.72 -1.88 23.71
C VAL A 376 10.10 -1.52 24.23
N GLU A 377 11.13 -2.36 23.98
CA GLU A 377 12.48 -2.20 24.53
C GLU A 377 13.06 -0.78 24.37
N PRO A 378 12.96 -0.12 23.20
CA PRO A 378 13.51 1.23 23.02
C PRO A 378 12.82 2.32 23.84
N PHE A 379 11.63 2.02 24.38
CA PHE A 379 10.76 2.96 25.08
C PHE A 379 10.64 2.65 26.57
N LEU A 380 11.36 1.64 27.05
CA LEU A 380 11.42 1.34 28.48
C LEU A 380 12.19 2.45 29.21
N GLY A 381 11.60 2.98 30.28
CA GLY A 381 12.32 3.86 31.21
C GLY A 381 13.40 3.11 31.99
N GLU A 382 14.30 3.83 32.66
CA GLU A 382 15.45 3.24 33.37
C GLU A 382 15.06 2.23 34.48
N ASN A 383 13.85 2.36 35.03
CA ASN A 383 13.34 1.50 36.11
C ASN A 383 12.41 0.38 35.60
N ILE A 384 12.43 0.05 34.31
CA ILE A 384 11.57 -0.97 33.71
C ILE A 384 12.40 -1.95 32.88
N VAL A 385 12.15 -3.23 33.07
CA VAL A 385 12.82 -4.31 32.33
C VAL A 385 11.79 -5.22 31.65
N LEU A 386 12.06 -5.58 30.40
CA LEU A 386 11.32 -6.61 29.69
C LEU A 386 11.83 -7.99 30.14
N VAL A 387 10.90 -8.86 30.54
CA VAL A 387 11.16 -10.21 31.01
C VAL A 387 10.25 -11.22 30.32
N ARG A 388 10.64 -12.49 30.38
CA ARG A 388 9.82 -13.61 29.92
C ARG A 388 8.64 -13.84 30.86
N SER A 389 7.59 -14.45 30.33
CA SER A 389 6.36 -14.77 31.08
C SER A 389 6.60 -15.61 32.34
N HIS A 390 7.54 -16.56 32.29
CA HIS A 390 7.90 -17.42 33.43
C HIS A 390 8.76 -16.72 34.48
N GLU A 391 9.23 -15.51 34.21
CA GLU A 391 10.09 -14.77 35.12
C GLU A 391 9.29 -13.92 36.12
N HIS A 392 8.00 -14.19 36.35
CA HIS A 392 7.15 -13.43 37.28
C HIS A 392 7.15 -11.91 37.02
N PRO A 393 6.67 -11.46 35.84
CA PRO A 393 6.47 -10.05 35.55
C PRO A 393 5.40 -9.42 36.45
N ASP A 394 5.48 -8.10 36.63
CA ASP A 394 4.45 -7.28 37.29
C ASP A 394 3.30 -6.93 36.32
N PHE A 395 3.61 -6.69 35.03
CA PHE A 395 2.63 -6.28 34.02
C PHE A 395 2.71 -7.09 32.73
N TYR A 396 1.56 -7.20 32.06
CA TYR A 396 1.40 -7.78 30.73
C TYR A 396 0.94 -6.72 29.73
N ILE A 397 1.70 -6.48 28.66
CA ILE A 397 1.29 -5.59 27.57
C ILE A 397 0.89 -6.46 26.37
N ALA A 398 -0.35 -6.28 25.91
CA ALA A 398 -0.94 -7.17 24.92
C ALA A 398 -1.69 -6.41 23.81
N SER A 399 -1.56 -6.88 22.57
CA SER A 399 -2.34 -6.37 21.45
C SER A 399 -3.72 -7.01 21.40
N THR A 400 -4.72 -6.23 21.03
CA THR A 400 -6.08 -6.73 20.75
C THR A 400 -6.22 -7.35 19.37
N ARG A 401 -5.32 -7.04 18.41
CA ARG A 401 -5.35 -7.55 17.03
C ARG A 401 -5.45 -9.07 16.97
N ASN A 402 -4.66 -9.74 17.80
CA ASN A 402 -4.54 -11.20 17.84
C ASN A 402 -5.27 -11.80 19.06
N GLY A 403 -6.11 -11.00 19.75
CA GLY A 403 -6.75 -11.40 21.00
C GLY A 403 -5.76 -11.81 22.09
N TYR A 404 -4.51 -11.31 22.06
CA TYR A 404 -3.51 -11.63 23.09
C TYR A 404 -3.91 -11.07 24.44
N ASN A 405 -4.61 -9.92 24.45
CA ASN A 405 -5.16 -9.35 25.65
C ASN A 405 -6.18 -10.28 26.33
N GLU A 406 -6.87 -11.17 25.61
CA GLU A 406 -7.83 -12.12 26.17
C GLU A 406 -7.17 -13.39 26.70
N MET A 407 -5.91 -13.66 26.31
CA MET A 407 -5.21 -14.90 26.68
C MET A 407 -4.72 -14.92 28.12
N ARG A 408 -4.65 -13.77 28.79
CA ARG A 408 -4.25 -13.69 30.18
C ARG A 408 -5.22 -12.80 30.94
N GLY A 409 -5.67 -13.29 32.09
CA GLY A 409 -6.45 -12.54 33.05
C GLY A 409 -5.67 -11.36 33.65
N GLY A 410 -6.34 -10.57 34.49
CA GLY A 410 -5.75 -9.41 35.14
C GLY A 410 -6.59 -8.15 34.99
N GLU A 411 -6.50 -7.28 35.99
CA GLU A 411 -7.11 -5.97 35.96
C GLU A 411 -6.42 -5.11 34.89
N SER A 412 -7.23 -4.47 34.04
CA SER A 412 -6.75 -3.54 33.02
C SER A 412 -6.31 -2.24 33.70
N LEU A 413 -5.02 -1.94 33.62
CA LEU A 413 -4.44 -0.73 34.19
C LEU A 413 -4.52 0.43 33.20
N LEU A 414 -4.29 0.14 31.91
CA LEU A 414 -4.24 1.12 30.84
C LEU A 414 -4.69 0.47 29.52
N ALA A 415 -5.41 1.24 28.70
CA ALA A 415 -5.77 0.86 27.35
C ALA A 415 -5.46 2.00 26.37
N VAL A 416 -4.67 1.71 25.34
CA VAL A 416 -4.49 2.64 24.22
C VAL A 416 -5.66 2.46 23.26
N GLN A 417 -6.53 3.47 23.21
CA GLN A 417 -7.76 3.44 22.41
C GLN A 417 -7.75 4.49 21.31
N ARG A 418 -8.39 4.17 20.18
CA ARG A 418 -8.76 5.13 19.13
C ARG A 418 -10.16 4.85 18.65
N ASP A 419 -10.97 5.89 18.53
CA ASP A 419 -12.36 5.81 18.07
C ASP A 419 -13.20 4.73 18.81
N GLY A 420 -12.97 4.60 20.13
CA GLY A 420 -13.64 3.62 20.99
C GLY A 420 -13.11 2.18 20.89
N VAL A 421 -12.03 1.94 20.13
CA VAL A 421 -11.40 0.62 19.97
C VAL A 421 -10.07 0.56 20.70
N THR A 422 -9.91 -0.41 21.59
CA THR A 422 -8.62 -0.73 22.22
C THR A 422 -7.70 -1.39 21.20
N LEU A 423 -6.50 -0.85 21.03
CA LEU A 423 -5.44 -1.39 20.17
C LEU A 423 -4.42 -2.22 20.96
N VAL A 424 -4.04 -1.71 22.13
CA VAL A 424 -3.14 -2.34 23.09
C VAL A 424 -3.67 -2.11 24.51
N GLU A 425 -3.51 -3.11 25.36
CA GLU A 425 -3.93 -3.11 26.75
C GLU A 425 -2.74 -3.50 27.65
N VAL A 426 -2.61 -2.82 28.78
CA VAL A 426 -1.67 -3.14 29.86
C VAL A 426 -2.48 -3.67 31.03
N LYS A 427 -2.13 -4.87 31.48
CA LYS A 427 -2.78 -5.54 32.60
C LYS A 427 -1.81 -5.81 33.73
N VAL A 428 -2.31 -5.82 34.96
CA VAL A 428 -1.59 -6.41 36.08
C VAL A 428 -1.40 -7.90 35.80
N PHE A 429 -0.17 -8.38 35.89
CA PHE A 429 0.13 -9.77 35.60
C PHE A 429 -0.42 -10.67 36.72
N GLN A 430 -1.37 -11.53 36.37
CA GLN A 430 -1.83 -12.61 37.24
C GLN A 430 -1.12 -13.91 36.86
N GLN A 431 -0.56 -14.59 37.87
CA GLN A 431 -0.12 -15.97 37.70
C GLN A 431 -1.35 -16.86 37.66
N GLU A 432 -1.42 -17.69 36.63
CA GLU A 432 -2.45 -18.73 36.49
C GLU A 432 -2.04 -19.99 37.26
#